data_AF-A0A2S9FLJ5-F1
#
_entry.id   AF-A0A2S9FLJ5-F1
#
_cell.length_a   1.000
_cell.length_b   1.000
_cell.length_c   1.000
_cell.angle_alpha   90.00
_cell.angle_beta   90.00
_cell.angle_gamma   90.00
#
_symmetry.space_group_name_H-M   'P 1'
#
loop_
_entity.id
_entity.type
_entity.pdbx_description
1 polymer ?
#
loop_
_entity_poly.entity_id
_entity_poly.type
_entity_poly.pdbx_seq_one_letter_code
_entity_poly.pdbx_strand_id
1 'polypeptide(L)'
;MANPFTKAWKYLMALFSSKVDEYADPKVQIQQAIEDAQRQHQGLTQQAAQVIGNQRQLEMRLNRQLADIEKLQVNVRQALTLADQATASGDAAKATEYTNAAEAFAAQLVTSEQSVEDLKGLHDQALQAAGQAKKAVEQNAMMLQQKIAER
;
A
#
# COMPACT_ATOMS: atom_id res chain seq x y z
N MET A 1 -24.53 -60.58 -39.62
CA MET A 1 -23.21 -60.14 -40.13
C MET A 1 -22.89 -58.80 -39.48
N ALA A 2 -21.73 -58.67 -38.82
CA ALA A 2 -21.39 -57.45 -38.08
C ALA A 2 -21.16 -56.29 -39.07
N ASN A 3 -22.03 -55.28 -39.00
CA ASN A 3 -22.05 -54.17 -39.95
C ASN A 3 -20.84 -53.23 -39.69
N PRO A 4 -19.91 -53.05 -40.64
CA PRO A 4 -18.70 -52.26 -40.42
C PRO A 4 -18.98 -50.78 -40.08
N PHE A 5 -20.12 -50.26 -40.52
CA PHE A 5 -20.56 -48.89 -40.28
C PHE A 5 -20.89 -48.61 -38.80
N THR A 6 -21.52 -49.55 -38.10
CA THR A 6 -21.88 -49.39 -36.69
C THR A 6 -20.66 -49.52 -35.77
N LYS A 7 -19.63 -50.26 -36.21
CA LYS A 7 -18.34 -50.30 -35.52
C LYS A 7 -17.60 -48.97 -35.65
N ALA A 8 -17.51 -48.41 -36.85
CA ALA A 8 -16.89 -47.10 -37.05
C ALA A 8 -17.58 -45.99 -36.24
N TRP A 9 -18.92 -45.99 -36.20
CA TRP A 9 -19.69 -45.06 -35.36
C TRP A 9 -19.44 -45.24 -33.86
N LYS A 10 -19.34 -46.48 -33.38
CA LYS A 10 -18.98 -46.76 -31.97
C LYS A 10 -17.58 -46.27 -31.61
N TYR A 11 -16.58 -46.48 -32.47
CA TYR A 11 -15.22 -45.98 -32.22
C TYR A 11 -15.15 -44.45 -32.25
N LEU A 12 -15.89 -43.81 -33.17
CA LEU A 12 -15.98 -42.35 -33.23
C LEU A 12 -16.64 -41.77 -31.97
N MET A 13 -17.75 -42.36 -31.52
CA MET A 13 -18.41 -41.98 -30.28
C MET A 13 -17.54 -42.25 -29.05
N ALA A 14 -16.78 -43.34 -29.01
CA ALA A 14 -15.86 -43.65 -27.92
C ALA A 14 -14.67 -42.66 -27.87
N LEU A 15 -14.14 -42.23 -29.02
CA LEU A 15 -13.10 -41.19 -29.09
C LEU A 15 -13.63 -39.81 -28.69
N PHE A 16 -14.87 -39.50 -29.05
CA PHE A 16 -15.52 -38.28 -28.59
C PHE A 16 -15.86 -38.35 -27.09
N SER A 17 -16.35 -39.48 -26.57
CA SER A 17 -16.63 -39.63 -25.13
C SER A 17 -15.34 -39.64 -24.32
N SER A 18 -14.25 -40.24 -24.81
CA SER A 18 -12.97 -40.23 -24.10
C SER A 18 -12.36 -38.84 -24.05
N LYS A 19 -12.45 -38.05 -25.13
CA LYS A 19 -12.00 -36.65 -25.15
C LYS A 19 -12.89 -35.72 -24.33
N VAL A 20 -14.17 -36.05 -24.17
CA VAL A 20 -15.12 -35.29 -23.33
C VAL A 20 -14.95 -35.67 -21.85
N ASP A 21 -14.73 -36.94 -21.52
CA ASP A 21 -14.37 -37.39 -20.16
C ASP A 21 -13.01 -36.84 -19.71
N GLU A 22 -12.05 -36.70 -20.62
CA GLU A 22 -10.73 -36.10 -20.34
C GLU A 22 -10.82 -34.60 -20.02
N TYR A 23 -11.85 -33.89 -20.51
CA TYR A 23 -12.17 -32.51 -20.14
C TYR A 23 -13.09 -32.40 -18.90
N ALA A 24 -13.77 -33.49 -18.53
CA ALA A 24 -14.62 -33.61 -17.35
C ALA A 24 -13.92 -34.29 -16.16
N ASP A 25 -12.63 -34.64 -16.29
CA ASP A 25 -11.85 -35.23 -15.20
C ASP A 25 -11.74 -34.19 -14.05
N PRO A 26 -12.26 -34.50 -12.84
CA PRO A 26 -12.21 -33.61 -11.68
C PRO A 26 -10.82 -33.04 -11.40
N LYS A 27 -9.75 -33.78 -11.76
CA LYS A 27 -8.37 -33.34 -11.59
C LYS A 27 -8.01 -32.15 -12.48
N VAL A 28 -8.50 -32.11 -13.72
CA VAL A 28 -8.23 -31.01 -14.66
C VAL A 28 -8.94 -29.74 -14.19
N GLN A 29 -10.16 -29.86 -13.67
CA GLN A 29 -10.91 -28.73 -13.11
C GLN A 29 -10.23 -28.16 -11.84
N ILE A 30 -9.76 -29.03 -10.94
CA ILE A 30 -9.00 -28.61 -9.75
C ILE A 30 -7.71 -27.90 -10.17
N GLN A 31 -6.97 -28.45 -11.15
CA GLN A 31 -5.73 -27.85 -11.65
C GLN A 31 -5.96 -26.46 -12.27
N GLN A 32 -6.98 -26.30 -13.10
CA GLN A 32 -7.38 -24.98 -13.64
C GLN A 32 -7.77 -24.02 -12.52
N ALA A 33 -8.56 -24.48 -11.54
CA ALA A 33 -8.99 -23.67 -10.41
C ALA A 33 -7.83 -23.26 -9.48
N ILE A 34 -6.75 -24.05 -9.39
CA ILE A 34 -5.51 -23.72 -8.70
C ILE A 34 -4.73 -22.69 -9.49
N GLU A 35 -4.55 -22.86 -10.80
CA GLU A 35 -3.84 -21.90 -11.65
C GLU A 35 -4.51 -20.52 -11.64
N ASP A 36 -5.83 -20.48 -11.74
CA ASP A 36 -6.60 -19.24 -11.65
C ASP A 36 -6.47 -18.59 -10.26
N ALA A 37 -6.52 -19.40 -9.20
CA ALA A 37 -6.29 -18.91 -7.83
C ALA A 37 -4.87 -18.37 -7.64
N GLN A 38 -3.85 -19.00 -8.22
CA GLN A 38 -2.46 -18.51 -8.19
C GLN A 38 -2.32 -17.19 -8.94
N ARG A 39 -2.93 -17.05 -10.13
CA ARG A 39 -2.94 -15.77 -10.87
C ARG A 39 -3.63 -14.68 -10.08
N GLN A 40 -4.76 -14.99 -9.45
CA GLN A 40 -5.47 -14.05 -8.59
C GLN A 40 -4.62 -13.64 -7.38
N HIS A 41 -3.95 -14.60 -6.73
CA HIS A 41 -3.04 -14.34 -5.61
C HIS A 41 -1.90 -13.41 -6.01
N GLN A 42 -1.26 -13.68 -7.15
CA GLN A 42 -0.19 -12.83 -7.69
C GLN A 42 -0.70 -11.41 -7.96
N GLY A 43 -1.88 -11.26 -8.57
CA GLY A 43 -2.49 -9.95 -8.82
C GLY A 43 -2.79 -9.18 -7.54
N LEU A 44 -3.42 -9.82 -6.56
CA LEU A 44 -3.71 -9.20 -5.26
C LEU A 44 -2.43 -8.83 -4.51
N THR A 45 -1.39 -9.66 -4.59
CA THR A 45 -0.09 -9.38 -3.95
C THR A 45 0.59 -8.17 -4.57
N GLN A 46 0.55 -8.03 -5.91
CA GLN A 46 1.07 -6.85 -6.60
C GLN A 46 0.30 -5.58 -6.21
N GLN A 47 -1.04 -5.65 -6.16
CA GLN A 47 -1.86 -4.52 -5.73
C GLN A 47 -1.58 -4.13 -4.27
N ALA A 48 -1.46 -5.11 -3.37
CA ALA A 48 -1.10 -4.86 -1.98
C ALA A 48 0.28 -4.23 -1.86
N ALA A 49 1.27 -4.68 -2.64
CA ALA A 49 2.60 -4.07 -2.66
C ALA A 49 2.56 -2.59 -3.07
N GLN A 50 1.73 -2.22 -4.05
CA GLN A 50 1.55 -0.81 -4.45
C GLN A 50 0.93 0.03 -3.34
N VAL A 51 -0.14 -0.45 -2.72
CA VAL A 51 -0.86 0.28 -1.66
C VAL A 51 0.00 0.42 -0.41
N ILE A 52 0.69 -0.65 0.01
CA ILE A 52 1.64 -0.64 1.13
C ILE A 52 2.82 0.28 0.81
N GLY A 53 3.32 0.26 -0.42
CA GLY A 53 4.36 1.17 -0.87
C GLY A 53 3.95 2.64 -0.74
N ASN A 54 2.73 2.98 -1.13
CA ASN A 54 2.18 4.34 -0.96
C ASN A 54 2.08 4.73 0.53
N GLN A 55 1.57 3.83 1.39
CA GLN A 55 1.54 4.05 2.84
C GLN A 55 2.94 4.37 3.39
N ARG A 56 3.95 3.58 3.01
CA ARG A 56 5.34 3.78 3.45
C ARG A 56 5.92 5.10 2.95
N GLN A 57 5.59 5.52 1.72
CA GLN A 57 6.00 6.82 1.19
C GLN A 57 5.40 7.99 1.98
N LEU A 58 4.11 7.89 2.34
CA LEU A 58 3.44 8.89 3.17
C LEU A 58 4.05 8.94 4.58
N GLU A 59 4.34 7.79 5.18
CA GLU A 59 5.01 7.71 6.48
C GLU A 59 6.39 8.39 6.45
N MET A 60 7.19 8.15 5.40
CA MET A 60 8.48 8.82 5.24
C MET A 60 8.35 10.34 5.06
N ARG A 61 7.35 10.81 4.30
CA ARG A 61 7.08 12.25 4.13
C ARG A 61 6.65 12.89 5.45
N LEU A 62 5.74 12.23 6.18
CA LEU A 62 5.27 12.66 7.49
C LEU A 62 6.43 12.79 8.48
N ASN A 63 7.30 11.77 8.57
CA ASN A 63 8.46 11.80 9.46
C ASN A 63 9.44 12.93 9.13
N ARG A 64 9.66 13.23 7.84
CA ARG A 64 10.52 14.37 7.44
C ARG A 64 9.90 15.70 7.85
N GLN A 65 8.61 15.90 7.61
CA GLN A 65 7.91 17.12 7.99
C GLN A 65 7.90 17.33 9.50
N LEU A 66 7.68 16.27 10.29
CA LEU A 66 7.78 16.35 11.75
C LEU A 66 9.19 16.76 12.22
N ALA A 67 10.24 16.27 11.57
CA ALA A 67 11.62 16.68 11.88
C ALA A 67 11.88 18.15 11.50
N ASP A 68 11.27 18.65 10.42
CA ASP A 68 11.39 20.05 10.02
C ASP A 68 10.63 20.98 10.99
N ILE A 69 9.45 20.56 11.48
CA ILE A 69 8.72 21.24 12.57
C ILE A 69 9.60 21.37 13.81
N GLU A 70 10.24 20.28 14.24
CA GLU A 70 11.11 20.30 15.43
C GLU A 70 12.25 21.32 15.27
N LYS A 71 12.89 21.35 14.10
CA LYS A 71 13.93 22.35 13.79
C LYS A 71 13.39 23.77 13.81
N LEU A 72 12.23 24.02 13.21
CA LEU A 72 11.60 25.34 13.21
C LEU A 72 11.27 25.80 14.64
N GLN A 73 10.74 24.91 15.48
CA GLN A 73 10.48 25.21 16.89
C GLN A 73 11.76 25.55 17.67
N VAL A 74 12.87 24.87 17.40
CA VAL A 74 14.17 25.20 18.00
C VAL A 74 14.65 26.58 17.52
N ASN A 75 14.54 26.86 16.22
CA ASN A 75 14.95 28.15 15.64
C ASN A 75 14.12 29.31 16.19
N VAL A 76 12.79 29.16 16.33
CA VAL A 76 11.92 30.17 16.97
C VAL A 76 12.40 30.46 18.39
N ARG A 77 12.59 29.42 19.21
CA ARG A 77 13.05 29.57 20.61
C ARG A 77 14.42 30.25 20.70
N GLN A 78 15.34 29.88 19.81
CA GLN A 78 16.67 30.49 19.76
C GLN A 78 16.59 31.97 19.35
N ALA A 79 15.81 32.31 18.33
CA ALA A 79 15.63 33.68 17.87
C ALA A 79 15.01 34.56 18.97
N LEU A 80 14.00 34.06 19.69
CA LEU A 80 13.42 34.75 20.85
C LEU A 80 14.45 34.96 21.97
N THR A 81 15.25 33.93 22.28
CA THR A 81 16.30 34.04 23.30
C THR A 81 17.34 35.12 22.93
N LEU A 82 17.72 35.20 21.64
CA LEU A 82 18.63 36.23 21.16
C LEU A 82 17.99 37.62 21.16
N ALA A 83 16.70 37.73 20.84
CA ALA A 83 15.94 38.98 20.92
C ALA A 83 15.87 39.51 22.36
N ASP A 84 15.60 38.63 23.33
CA ASP A 84 15.57 38.97 24.76
C ASP A 84 16.96 39.43 25.26
N GLN A 85 18.03 38.74 24.85
CA GLN A 85 19.40 39.13 25.18
C GLN A 85 19.77 40.49 24.60
N ALA A 86 19.41 40.76 23.34
CA ALA A 86 19.64 42.05 22.70
C ALA A 86 18.82 43.17 23.34
N THR A 87 17.59 42.88 23.76
CA THR A 87 16.76 43.82 24.52
C THR A 87 17.39 44.14 25.87
N ALA A 88 17.87 43.13 26.60
CA ALA A 88 18.52 43.29 27.89
C ALA A 88 19.87 44.05 27.80
N SER A 89 20.58 43.94 26.68
CA SER A 89 21.82 44.69 26.43
C SER A 89 21.59 46.10 25.88
N GLY A 90 20.33 46.49 25.61
CA GLY A 90 19.97 47.80 25.06
C GLY A 90 20.20 47.94 23.55
N ASP A 91 20.51 46.85 22.84
CA ASP A 91 20.70 46.82 21.38
C ASP A 91 19.35 46.64 20.67
N ALA A 92 18.57 47.73 20.62
CA ALA A 92 17.21 47.72 20.06
C ALA A 92 17.15 47.31 18.57
N ALA A 93 18.21 47.59 17.81
CA ALA A 93 18.28 47.20 16.40
C ALA A 93 18.35 45.68 16.25
N LYS A 94 19.25 45.02 16.99
CA LYS A 94 19.35 43.55 16.98
C LYS A 94 18.15 42.87 17.60
N ALA A 95 17.56 43.44 18.65
CA ALA A 95 16.33 42.93 19.22
C ALA A 95 15.24 42.83 18.16
N THR A 96 15.03 43.91 17.39
CA THR A 96 14.06 43.95 16.29
C THR A 96 14.38 42.91 15.20
N GLU A 97 15.65 42.78 14.80
CA GLU A 97 16.07 41.81 13.80
C GLU A 97 15.77 40.36 14.21
N TYR A 98 16.11 39.99 15.45
CA TYR A 98 15.85 38.66 15.98
C TYR A 98 14.35 38.40 16.20
N THR A 99 13.58 39.40 16.62
CA THR A 99 12.11 39.29 16.71
C THR A 99 11.51 39.02 15.33
N ASN A 100 11.91 39.76 14.29
CA ASN A 100 11.44 39.52 12.92
C ASN A 100 11.82 38.12 12.43
N ALA A 101 13.01 37.64 12.75
CA ALA A 101 13.43 36.27 12.43
C ALA A 101 12.57 35.22 13.16
N ALA A 102 12.26 35.43 14.44
CA ALA A 102 11.38 34.56 15.21
C ALA A 102 9.96 34.50 14.60
N GLU A 103 9.41 35.65 14.21
CA GLU A 103 8.11 35.74 13.52
C GLU A 103 8.12 34.99 12.18
N ALA A 104 9.19 35.14 11.39
CA ALA A 104 9.33 34.42 10.12
C ALA A 104 9.39 32.90 10.32
N PHE A 105 10.18 32.41 11.30
CA PHE A 105 10.20 30.99 11.63
C PHE A 105 8.87 30.49 12.18
N ALA A 106 8.15 31.30 12.97
CA ALA A 106 6.83 30.95 13.49
C ALA A 106 5.78 30.83 12.36
N ALA A 107 5.81 31.72 11.36
CA ALA A 107 4.94 31.63 10.19
C ALA A 107 5.22 30.35 9.36
N GLN A 108 6.50 29.99 9.20
CA GLN A 108 6.89 28.73 8.55
C GLN A 108 6.44 27.50 9.37
N LEU A 109 6.57 27.58 10.70
CA LEU A 109 6.15 26.51 11.62
C LEU A 109 4.66 26.21 11.46
N VAL A 110 3.80 27.23 11.49
CA VAL A 110 2.35 27.07 11.31
C VAL A 110 2.02 26.43 9.96
N THR A 111 2.71 26.84 8.90
CA THR A 111 2.51 26.28 7.55
C THR A 111 2.91 24.80 7.49
N SER A 112 4.01 24.43 8.15
CA SER A 112 4.50 23.06 8.23
C SER A 112 3.59 22.17 9.10
N GLU A 113 3.08 22.70 10.23
CA GLU A 113 2.10 22.03 11.08
C GLU A 113 0.80 21.71 10.34
N GLN A 114 0.28 22.66 9.55
CA GLN A 114 -0.89 22.42 8.70
C GLN A 114 -0.63 21.32 7.66
N SER A 115 0.55 21.35 7.02
CA SER A 115 0.93 20.34 6.03
C SER A 115 1.05 18.93 6.65
N VAL A 116 1.51 18.84 7.90
CA VAL A 116 1.55 17.58 8.66
C VAL A 116 0.16 17.06 8.94
N GLU A 117 -0.79 17.92 9.31
CA GLU A 117 -2.17 17.51 9.57
C GLU A 117 -2.83 16.94 8.31
N ASP A 118 -2.64 17.59 7.16
CA ASP A 118 -3.11 17.08 5.87
C ASP A 118 -2.46 15.72 5.53
N LEU A 119 -1.15 15.58 5.77
CA LEU A 119 -0.41 14.33 5.55
C LEU A 119 -0.87 13.20 6.47
N LYS A 120 -1.23 13.49 7.73
CA LYS A 120 -1.79 12.48 8.64
C LYS A 120 -3.11 11.94 8.10
N GLY A 121 -4.00 12.82 7.61
CA GLY A 121 -5.25 12.40 6.99
C GLY A 121 -5.03 11.44 5.81
N LEU A 122 -4.08 11.76 4.93
CA LEU A 122 -3.70 10.87 3.82
C LEU A 122 -3.03 9.58 4.30
N HIS A 123 -2.17 9.65 5.31
CA HIS A 123 -1.50 8.50 5.89
C HIS A 123 -2.50 7.52 6.51
N ASP A 124 -3.50 8.00 7.23
CA ASP A 124 -4.51 7.16 7.87
C ASP A 124 -5.40 6.46 6.84
N GLN A 125 -5.78 7.16 5.77
CA GLN A 125 -6.47 6.54 4.62
C GLN A 125 -5.61 5.45 3.98
N ALA A 126 -4.32 5.73 3.76
CA ALA A 126 -3.40 4.75 3.19
C ALA A 126 -3.16 3.56 4.12
N LEU A 127 -3.15 3.76 5.44
CA LEU A 127 -3.03 2.71 6.44
C LEU A 127 -4.23 1.76 6.40
N GLN A 128 -5.45 2.31 6.31
CA GLN A 128 -6.66 1.51 6.16
C GLN A 128 -6.65 0.71 4.85
N ALA A 129 -6.31 1.34 3.73
CA ALA A 129 -6.21 0.69 2.44
C ALA A 129 -5.15 -0.44 2.43
N ALA A 130 -3.98 -0.19 3.03
CA ALA A 130 -2.92 -1.18 3.16
C ALA A 130 -3.36 -2.37 4.04
N GLY A 131 -4.08 -2.11 5.13
CA GLY A 131 -4.66 -3.14 5.98
C GLY A 131 -5.67 -4.03 5.24
N GLN A 132 -6.56 -3.42 4.46
CA GLN A 132 -7.53 -4.15 3.63
C GLN A 132 -6.83 -5.00 2.56
N ALA A 133 -5.84 -4.43 1.86
CA ALA A 133 -5.09 -5.14 0.83
C ALA A 133 -4.32 -6.33 1.41
N LYS A 134 -3.68 -6.16 2.57
CA LYS A 134 -3.00 -7.24 3.29
C LYS A 134 -3.97 -8.35 3.67
N LYS A 135 -5.13 -8.01 4.24
CA LYS A 135 -6.17 -8.98 4.59
C LYS A 135 -6.68 -9.75 3.36
N ALA A 136 -6.87 -9.07 2.22
CA ALA A 136 -7.30 -9.71 0.98
C ALA A 136 -6.25 -10.70 0.46
N VAL A 137 -4.96 -10.35 0.53
CA VAL A 137 -3.85 -11.26 0.17
C VAL A 137 -3.81 -12.47 1.10
N GLU A 138 -3.94 -12.27 2.40
CA GLU A 138 -3.96 -13.36 3.40
C GLU A 138 -5.15 -14.31 3.19
N GLN A 139 -6.35 -13.77 2.96
CA GLN A 139 -7.55 -14.57 2.66
C GLN A 139 -7.38 -15.37 1.37
N ASN A 140 -6.82 -14.75 0.34
CA ASN A 140 -6.60 -15.44 -0.94
C ASN A 140 -5.51 -16.53 -0.81
N ALA A 141 -4.46 -16.28 -0.03
CA ALA A 141 -3.44 -17.29 0.27
C ALA A 141 -4.04 -18.51 0.99
N MET A 142 -4.91 -18.30 1.97
CA MET A 142 -5.61 -19.39 2.66
C MET A 142 -6.49 -20.21 1.71
N MET A 143 -7.28 -19.53 0.85
CA MET A 143 -8.10 -20.23 -0.15
C MET A 143 -7.24 -21.01 -1.15
N LEU A 144 -6.12 -20.46 -1.59
CA LEU A 144 -5.18 -21.16 -2.46
C LEU A 144 -4.60 -22.41 -1.77
N GLN A 145 -4.24 -22.30 -0.49
CA GLN A 145 -3.73 -23.43 0.28
C GLN A 145 -4.78 -24.53 0.45
N GLN A 146 -6.05 -24.17 0.69
CA GLN A 146 -7.17 -25.13 0.74
C GLN A 146 -7.33 -25.86 -0.60
N LYS A 147 -7.37 -25.13 -1.73
CA LYS A 147 -7.48 -25.73 -3.06
C LYS A 147 -6.32 -26.66 -3.40
N ILE A 148 -5.10 -26.34 -2.96
CA ILE A 148 -3.93 -27.22 -3.13
C ILE A 148 -4.06 -28.48 -2.28
N ALA A 149 -4.63 -28.38 -1.08
CA ALA A 149 -4.85 -29.54 -0.21
C ALA A 149 -5.99 -30.47 -0.69
N GLU A 150 -6.89 -29.96 -1.54
CA GLU A 150 -7.96 -30.74 -2.21
C GLU A 150 -7.45 -31.56 -3.42
N ARG A 151 -6.17 -31.42 -3.79
CA ARG A 151 -5.49 -32.17 -4.86
C ARG A 151 -5.20 -33.62 -4.48
#